data_AF-A0A7V9R8D1-F1
#
_entry.id   AF-A0A7V9R8D1-F1
#
_cell.length_a   1.000
_cell.length_b   1.000
_cell.length_c   1.000
_cell.angle_alpha   90.00
_cell.angle_beta   90.00
_cell.angle_gamma   90.00
#
_symmetry.space_group_name_H-M   'P 1'
#
loop_
_entity.id
_entity.type
_entity.pdbx_description
1 polymer ?
#
loop_
_entity_poly.entity_id
_entity_poly.type
_entity_poly.pdbx_seq_one_letter_code
_entity_poly.pdbx_strand_id
1 'polypeptide(L)' 'PSARAVSLGAVEVDPQPDVRWRVLLDPAGHPFCITTITAD' A
#
# COMPACT_ATOMS: atom_id res chain seq x y z
N PRO A 1 -1.59 7.13 5.58
CA PRO A 1 -0.28 6.67 5.03
C PRO A 1 -0.37 6.30 3.55
N SER A 2 -1.40 5.56 3.12
CA SER A 2 -1.62 5.23 1.70
C SER A 2 -1.82 6.46 0.81
N ALA A 3 -2.72 7.39 1.18
CA ALA A 3 -2.90 8.64 0.43
C ALA A 3 -1.60 9.44 0.27
N ARG A 4 -0.75 9.46 1.31
CA ARG A 4 0.58 10.09 1.22
C ARG A 4 1.50 9.35 0.26
N ALA A 5 1.55 8.02 0.34
CA ALA A 5 2.34 7.22 -0.61
C ALA A 5 1.88 7.46 -2.06
N VAL A 6 0.57 7.53 -2.31
CA VAL A 6 0.01 7.85 -3.62
C VAL A 6 0.41 9.25 -4.09
N SER A 7 0.37 10.26 -3.21
CA SER A 7 0.84 11.61 -3.54
C SER A 7 2.33 11.68 -3.90
N LEU A 8 3.12 10.67 -3.50
CA LEU A 8 4.54 10.53 -3.81
C LEU A 8 4.81 9.60 -5.01
N GLY A 9 3.77 9.17 -5.72
CA GLY A 9 3.88 8.37 -6.94
C GLY A 9 3.67 6.87 -6.77
N ALA A 10 3.29 6.40 -5.57
CA ALA A 10 2.87 5.01 -5.41
C ALA A 10 1.49 4.78 -6.06
N VAL A 11 1.22 3.55 -6.48
CA VAL A 11 -0.06 3.14 -7.08
C VAL A 11 -0.67 2.02 -6.24
N GLU A 12 -1.93 2.15 -5.84
CA GLU A 12 -2.64 1.05 -5.18
C GLU A 12 -2.95 -0.06 -6.19
N VAL A 13 -2.69 -1.30 -5.80
CA VAL A 13 -3.02 -2.48 -6.63
C VAL A 13 -4.54 -2.70 -6.64
N ASP A 14 -5.11 -3.13 -7.76
CA ASP A 14 -6.51 -3.58 -7.85
C ASP A 14 -6.57 -4.86 -8.71
N PRO A 15 -7.20 -5.95 -8.23
CA PRO A 15 -7.87 -6.10 -6.94
C PRO A 15 -6.89 -6.17 -5.75
N GLN A 16 -7.37 -5.73 -4.58
CA GLN A 16 -6.63 -5.91 -3.34
C GLN A 16 -6.80 -7.34 -2.82
N PRO A 17 -5.72 -7.97 -2.34
CA PRO A 17 -5.76 -9.38 -1.93
C PRO A 17 -6.44 -9.61 -0.57
N ASP A 18 -6.48 -8.60 0.29
CA ASP A 18 -7.06 -8.67 1.64
C ASP A 18 -7.54 -7.27 2.06
N VAL A 19 -8.49 -7.19 2.99
CA VAL A 19 -9.02 -5.93 3.52
C VAL A 19 -8.19 -5.36 4.68
N ARG A 20 -7.33 -6.17 5.30
CA ARG A 20 -6.53 -5.81 6.49
C ARG A 20 -5.30 -4.95 6.18
N TRP A 21 -4.87 -4.90 4.93
CA TRP A 21 -3.76 -4.08 4.47
C TRP A 21 -4.00 -3.57 3.05
N ARG A 22 -3.27 -2.53 2.66
CA ARG A 22 -3.22 -2.02 1.29
C ARG A 22 -1.89 -2.42 0.67
N VAL A 23 -1.93 -3.06 -0.49
CA VAL A 23 -0.75 -3.29 -1.34
C VAL A 23 -0.61 -2.13 -2.32
N LEU A 24 0.59 -1.56 -2.37
CA LEU A 24 0.97 -0.51 -3.31
C LEU A 24 2.23 -0.91 -4.06
N LEU A 25 2.38 -0.39 -5.27
CA LEU A 25 3.63 -0.39 -6.02
C LEU A 25 4.31 0.97 -5.84
N ASP A 26 5.60 0.98 -5.56
CA ASP A 26 6.42 2.19 -5.62
C ASP A 26 6.61 2.65 -7.10
N PRO A 27 7.20 3.83 -7.35
CA PRO A 27 7.45 4.30 -8.72
C PRO A 27 8.38 3.40 -9.57
N ALA A 28 9.17 2.52 -8.94
CA ALA A 28 10.00 1.53 -9.63
C ALA A 28 9.25 0.20 -9.87
N GLY A 29 8.03 0.06 -9.36
CA GLY A 29 7.19 -1.13 -9.48
C GLY A 29 7.36 -2.15 -8.35
N HIS A 30 8.11 -1.85 -7.28
CA HIS A 30 8.28 -2.79 -6.17
C HIS A 30 7.07 -2.79 -5.23
N PRO A 31 6.58 -3.96 -4.80
CA PRO A 31 5.43 -4.05 -3.93
C PRO A 31 5.77 -3.79 -2.46
N PHE A 32 4.87 -3.11 -1.75
CA PHE A 32 4.90 -2.99 -0.29
C PHE A 32 3.48 -2.91 0.29
N CYS A 33 3.35 -3.18 1.60
CA CYS A 33 2.08 -3.16 2.32
C CYS A 33 2.02 -2.04 3.35
N ILE A 34 0.84 -1.45 3.52
CA ILE A 34 0.51 -0.55 4.63
C ILE A 34 -0.64 -1.16 5.42
N THR A 35 -0.51 -1.25 6.74
CA THR A 35 -1.58 -1.68 7.65
C THR A 35 -1.63 -0.78 8.89
N THR A 36 -2.79 -0.74 9.53
CA THR A 36 -2.99 -0.13 10.85
C THR A 36 -2.91 -1.15 11.98
N ILE A 37 -2.73 -2.43 11.67
CA ILE A 37 -2.54 -3.50 12.66
C ILE A 37 -1.10 -3.44 13.15
N THR A 38 -0.92 -3.28 14.45
CA THR A 38 0.39 -3.37 15.12
C THR A 38 0.41 -4.64 15.98
N ALA A 39 1.61 -5.16 16.28
CA ALA A 39 1.74 -6.15 17.34
C ALA A 39 1.48 -5.48 18.70
N ASP A 40 0.88 -6.22 19.64
CA ASP A 40 0.72 -5.79 21.03
C ASP A 40 2.08 -5.51 21.71
#